data_AF-A0A5A9NBK7-F1
#
_entry.id   AF-A0A5A9NBK7-F1
#
_cell.length_a   1.000
_cell.length_b   1.000
_cell.length_c   1.000
_cell.angle_alpha   90.00
_cell.angle_beta   90.00
_cell.angle_gamma   90.00
#
_symmetry.space_group_name_H-M   'P 1'
#
loop_
_entity.id
_entity.type
_entity.pdbx_description
1 polymer ?
#
loop_
_entity_poly.entity_id
_entity_poly.type
_entity_poly.pdbx_seq_one_letter_code
_entity_poly.pdbx_strand_id
1 'polypeptide(L)'
;MTLNATGRADNVKLYSTAASVGLQSTPDRPINTDLWRLKKDLWNLLARHPDGIPLSKVRRSCPFILNPQVLKGHTSVRHLLQSIPDVVRLSGFGVQTMVLPTNTQ
;
A
#
# COMPACT_ATOMS: atom_id res chain seq x y z
N MET A 1 -27.84 41.61 -42.27
CA MET A 1 -27.65 42.57 -41.17
C MET A 1 -27.57 41.78 -39.87
N THR A 2 -26.32 41.56 -39.45
CA THR A 2 -25.78 41.60 -38.08
C THR A 2 -26.77 41.77 -36.90
N LEU A 3 -26.73 40.85 -35.91
CA LEU A 3 -26.20 41.06 -34.52
C LEU A 3 -27.29 41.67 -33.58
N ASN A 4 -27.67 41.23 -32.37
CA ASN A 4 -26.99 40.68 -31.18
C ASN A 4 -28.07 40.38 -30.11
N ALA A 5 -28.06 39.24 -29.40
CA ALA A 5 -27.37 38.98 -28.14
C ALA A 5 -27.86 39.78 -26.91
N THR A 6 -28.33 39.06 -25.88
CA THR A 6 -28.19 39.30 -24.41
C THR A 6 -28.90 38.10 -23.75
N GLY A 7 -28.22 37.05 -23.26
CA GLY A 7 -27.34 37.03 -22.09
C GLY A 7 -28.20 36.83 -20.84
N ARG A 8 -28.23 35.65 -20.18
CA ARG A 8 -27.30 35.23 -19.10
C ARG A 8 -27.77 33.83 -18.62
N ALA A 9 -27.07 32.74 -18.93
CA ALA A 9 -25.94 32.13 -18.21
C ALA A 9 -26.31 31.55 -16.83
N ASP A 10 -26.45 30.22 -16.75
CA ASP A 10 -25.56 29.42 -15.89
C ASP A 10 -25.35 28.00 -16.46
N ASN A 11 -24.09 27.76 -16.83
CA ASN A 11 -23.33 26.54 -17.13
C ASN A 11 -24.01 25.24 -17.64
N VAL A 12 -24.02 25.14 -18.97
CA VAL A 12 -23.76 23.93 -19.80
C VAL A 12 -22.41 23.31 -19.36
N LYS A 13 -22.10 22.00 -19.34
CA LYS A 13 -22.07 20.99 -20.42
C LYS A 13 -21.39 19.73 -19.82
N LEU A 14 -22.03 18.56 -19.74
CA LEU A 14 -22.07 17.49 -20.75
C LEU A 14 -20.71 17.13 -21.37
N TYR A 15 -20.08 16.02 -20.94
CA TYR A 15 -19.28 15.16 -21.83
C TYR A 15 -19.37 13.70 -21.38
N SER A 16 -20.01 12.91 -22.24
CA SER A 16 -19.78 11.48 -22.38
C SER A 16 -18.37 11.22 -22.95
N THR A 17 -17.89 9.99 -22.76
CA THR A 17 -16.94 9.28 -23.63
C THR A 17 -15.46 9.64 -23.54
N ALA A 18 -14.69 8.66 -23.02
CA ALA A 18 -13.35 8.20 -23.43
C ALA A 18 -12.77 7.44 -22.23
N ALA A 19 -12.11 6.29 -22.31
CA ALA A 19 -11.62 5.50 -23.42
C ALA A 19 -11.34 4.09 -22.89
N SER A 20 -11.39 3.11 -23.78
CA SER A 20 -10.62 1.89 -23.64
C SER A 20 -9.15 2.25 -23.38
N VAL A 21 -8.67 2.06 -22.15
CA VAL A 21 -7.24 1.98 -21.90
C VAL A 21 -6.86 0.52 -22.06
N GLY A 22 -6.40 0.21 -23.27
CA GLY A 22 -5.66 -1.01 -23.54
C GLY A 22 -4.45 -1.11 -22.61
N LEU A 23 -4.05 -2.36 -22.35
CA LEU A 23 -2.81 -2.81 -21.74
C LEU A 23 -1.79 -1.69 -21.43
N GLN A 24 -1.64 -1.38 -20.15
CA GLN A 24 -0.29 -1.19 -19.63
C GLN A 24 0.06 -2.43 -18.82
N SER A 25 0.51 -3.46 -19.57
CA SER A 25 1.50 -4.43 -19.09
C SER A 25 2.74 -3.61 -18.70
N THR A 26 2.66 -3.01 -17.53
CA THR A 26 3.84 -2.51 -16.83
C THR A 26 4.77 -3.71 -16.68
N PRO A 27 6.09 -3.53 -16.87
CA PRO A 27 7.03 -4.64 -16.83
C PRO A 27 6.74 -5.41 -15.56
N ASP A 28 6.42 -6.69 -15.72
CA ASP A 28 6.14 -7.65 -14.66
C ASP A 28 7.39 -7.68 -13.78
N ARG A 29 7.49 -6.69 -12.88
CA ARG A 29 8.29 -6.85 -11.69
C ARG A 29 7.54 -7.95 -10.98
N PRO A 30 8.14 -9.15 -10.85
CA PRO A 30 7.43 -10.22 -10.22
C PRO A 30 7.05 -9.69 -8.85
N ILE A 31 5.76 -9.73 -8.52
CA ILE A 31 5.21 -9.30 -7.22
C ILE A 31 6.03 -9.92 -6.07
N ASN A 32 6.64 -11.08 -6.36
CA ASN A 32 7.69 -11.72 -5.60
C ASN A 32 8.84 -10.76 -5.21
N THR A 33 9.49 -10.06 -6.14
CA THR A 33 10.65 -9.18 -5.86
C THR A 33 10.32 -8.08 -4.85
N ASP A 34 9.16 -7.44 -4.98
CA ASP A 34 8.75 -6.40 -4.04
C ASP A 34 8.44 -7.00 -2.65
N LEU A 35 7.76 -8.15 -2.60
CA LEU A 35 7.50 -8.84 -1.32
C LEU A 35 8.80 -9.30 -0.64
N TRP A 36 9.78 -9.82 -1.39
CA TRP A 36 11.09 -10.19 -0.87
C TRP A 36 11.86 -8.99 -0.31
N ARG A 37 11.80 -7.86 -1.01
CA ARG A 37 12.40 -6.62 -0.53
C ARG A 37 11.76 -6.16 0.77
N LEU A 38 10.42 -6.22 0.86
CA LEU A 38 9.71 -5.92 2.10
C LEU A 38 10.13 -6.86 3.23
N LYS A 39 10.17 -8.17 2.97
CA LYS A 39 10.60 -9.19 3.95
C LYS A 39 12.01 -8.86 4.49
N LYS A 40 12.95 -8.52 3.60
CA LYS A 40 14.31 -8.13 3.98
C LYS A 40 14.34 -6.86 4.82
N ASP A 41 13.57 -5.83 4.45
CA ASP A 41 13.49 -4.59 5.22
C ASP A 41 12.85 -4.82 6.61
N LEU A 42 11.82 -5.64 6.70
CA LEU A 42 11.18 -6.03 7.97
C LEU A 42 12.14 -6.83 8.85
N TRP A 43 12.87 -7.78 8.27
CA TRP A 43 13.86 -8.57 9.00
C TRP A 43 14.96 -7.68 9.58
N ASN A 44 15.54 -6.78 8.77
CA ASN A 44 16.54 -5.81 9.22
C ASN A 44 15.99 -4.86 10.29
N LEU A 45 14.73 -4.45 10.18
CA LEU A 45 14.08 -3.59 11.15
C LEU A 45 13.89 -4.33 12.49
N LEU A 46 13.40 -5.56 12.46
CA LEU A 46 13.12 -6.36 13.65
C LEU A 46 14.39 -6.92 14.30
N ALA A 47 15.48 -7.12 13.54
CA ALA A 47 16.79 -7.45 14.09
C ALA A 47 17.30 -6.38 15.07
N ARG A 48 16.90 -5.11 14.90
CA ARG A 48 17.22 -4.01 15.81
C ARG A 48 16.23 -3.87 16.97
N HIS A 49 15.15 -4.65 16.96
CA HIS A 49 14.04 -4.58 17.92
C HIS A 49 13.59 -5.98 18.33
N PRO A 50 14.40 -6.70 19.14
CA PRO A 50 14.09 -8.07 19.55
C PRO A 50 12.78 -8.17 20.34
N ASP A 51 12.43 -7.14 21.12
CA ASP A 51 11.16 -7.05 21.86
C ASP A 51 9.95 -6.72 20.99
N GLY A 52 10.17 -6.54 19.68
CA GLY A 52 9.17 -6.10 18.71
C GLY A 52 8.92 -4.61 18.70
N ILE A 53 8.09 -4.18 17.75
CA ILE A 53 7.72 -2.78 17.55
C ILE A 53 6.23 -2.63 17.24
N PRO A 54 5.59 -1.52 17.67
CA PRO A 54 4.22 -1.24 17.31
C PRO A 54 4.05 -1.11 15.79
N LEU A 55 2.93 -1.62 15.26
CA LEU A 55 2.60 -1.55 13.83
C LEU A 55 2.63 -0.10 13.29
N SER A 56 2.22 0.87 14.11
CA SER A 56 2.31 2.30 13.77
C SER A 56 3.75 2.75 13.53
N LYS A 57 4.71 2.23 14.31
CA LYS A 57 6.14 2.51 14.15
C LYS A 57 6.73 1.78 12.95
N VAL A 58 6.31 0.53 12.69
CA VAL A 58 6.68 -0.21 11.46
C VAL A 58 6.34 0.59 10.21
N ARG A 59 5.12 1.16 10.14
CA ARG A 59 4.69 1.97 8.98
C ARG A 59 5.56 3.21 8.77
N ARG A 60 6.13 3.79 9.84
CA ARG A 60 7.05 4.94 9.76
C ARG A 60 8.46 4.51 9.36
N SER A 61 8.95 3.40 9.91
CA SER A 61 10.32 2.90 9.68
C SER A 61 10.48 2.12 8.38
N CYS A 62 9.40 1.54 7.86
CA CYS A 62 9.35 0.79 6.61
C CYS A 62 8.18 1.31 5.75
N PRO A 63 8.30 2.50 5.13
CA PRO A 63 7.22 3.06 4.31
C PRO A 63 6.90 2.19 3.09
N PHE A 64 7.84 1.33 2.68
CA PHE A 64 7.65 0.37 1.59
C PHE A 64 6.49 -0.61 1.85
N ILE A 65 6.11 -0.85 3.12
CA ILE A 65 4.94 -1.65 3.48
C ILE A 65 3.61 -1.03 3.03
N LEU A 66 3.60 0.27 2.73
CA LEU A 66 2.45 1.00 2.22
C LEU A 66 2.42 1.07 0.69
N ASN A 67 3.40 0.45 0.02
CA ASN A 67 3.45 0.44 -1.43
C ASN A 67 2.20 -0.28 -1.99
N PRO A 68 1.42 0.36 -2.88
CA PRO A 68 0.21 -0.23 -3.45
C PRO A 68 0.48 -1.56 -4.18
N GLN A 69 1.67 -1.76 -4.73
CA GLN A 69 2.02 -3.04 -5.37
C GLN A 69 2.17 -4.19 -4.37
N VAL A 70 2.71 -3.89 -3.18
CA VAL A 70 2.88 -4.87 -2.10
C VAL A 70 1.54 -5.17 -1.43
N LEU A 71 0.69 -4.15 -1.28
CA LEU A 71 -0.66 -4.30 -0.72
C LEU A 71 -1.67 -4.89 -1.72
N LYS A 72 -1.30 -5.10 -2.99
CA LYS A 72 -2.17 -5.71 -3.99
C LYS A 72 -2.59 -7.10 -3.52
N GLY A 73 -3.90 -7.32 -3.36
CA GLY A 73 -4.46 -8.56 -2.82
C GLY A 73 -4.55 -8.64 -1.29
N HIS A 74 -4.13 -7.61 -0.56
CA HIS A 74 -4.23 -7.52 0.89
C HIS A 74 -5.15 -6.38 1.31
N THR A 75 -6.11 -6.67 2.20
CA THR A 75 -7.09 -5.67 2.69
C THR A 75 -6.48 -4.61 3.61
N SER A 76 -5.32 -4.90 4.21
CA SER A 76 -4.62 -3.98 5.11
C SER A 76 -3.16 -4.40 5.28
N VAL A 77 -2.35 -3.49 5.84
CA VAL A 77 -0.96 -3.80 6.26
C VAL A 77 -0.93 -4.96 7.25
N ARG A 78 -1.92 -5.03 8.16
CA ARG A 78 -2.03 -6.13 9.11
C ARG A 78 -2.22 -7.46 8.38
N HIS A 79 -3.11 -7.50 7.40
CA HIS A 79 -3.38 -8.69 6.58
C HIS A 79 -2.13 -9.11 5.77
N LEU A 80 -1.40 -8.15 5.21
CA LEU A 80 -0.11 -8.39 4.57
C LEU A 80 0.93 -8.99 5.54
N LEU A 81 1.08 -8.45 6.75
CA LEU A 81 2.02 -9.01 7.72
C LEU A 81 1.61 -10.42 8.19
N GLN A 82 0.31 -10.72 8.21
CA GLN A 82 -0.18 -12.07 8.51
C GLN A 82 0.15 -13.09 7.40
N SER A 83 0.35 -12.65 6.15
CA SER A 83 0.71 -13.55 5.04
C SER A 83 2.21 -13.88 4.98
N ILE A 84 3.04 -13.29 5.85
CA ILE A 84 4.49 -13.52 5.91
C ILE A 84 4.98 -13.96 7.31
N PRO A 85 4.42 -15.05 7.87
CA PRO A 85 4.76 -15.53 9.22
C PRO A 85 6.23 -15.96 9.37
N ASP A 86 6.93 -16.16 8.25
CA ASP A 86 8.35 -16.49 8.20
C ASP A 86 9.25 -15.36 8.74
N VAL A 87 8.82 -14.09 8.64
CA VAL A 87 9.61 -12.94 9.10
C VAL A 87 9.04 -12.32 10.36
N VAL A 88 7.71 -12.24 10.45
CA VAL A 88 7.03 -11.48 11.48
C VAL A 88 5.97 -12.30 12.19
N ARG A 89 5.80 -12.03 13.48
CA ARG A 89 4.64 -12.44 14.26
C ARG A 89 3.88 -11.21 14.72
N LEU A 90 2.56 -11.26 14.63
CA LEU A 90 1.71 -10.21 15.16
C LEU A 90 1.17 -10.62 16.52
N SER A 91 1.29 -9.72 17.50
CA SER A 91 0.69 -9.89 18.82
C SER A 91 -0.18 -8.68 19.16
N GLY A 92 -1.37 -8.91 19.72
CA GLY A 92 -2.23 -7.86 20.22
C GLY A 92 -1.81 -7.47 21.64
N PHE A 93 -1.58 -6.19 21.88
CA PHE A 93 -1.28 -5.64 23.21
C PHE A 93 -2.23 -4.49 23.50
N GLY A 94 -3.35 -4.80 24.17
CA GLY A 94 -4.47 -3.87 24.31
C GLY A 94 -5.02 -3.43 22.95
N VAL A 95 -5.01 -2.11 22.70
CA VAL A 95 -5.45 -1.51 21.42
C VAL A 95 -4.37 -1.47 20.35
N GLN A 96 -3.11 -1.83 20.69
CA GLN A 96 -1.99 -1.80 19.76
C GLN A 96 -1.70 -3.19 19.19
N THR A 97 -1.25 -3.23 17.94
CA THR A 97 -0.66 -4.44 17.36
C THR A 97 0.85 -4.31 17.40
N MET A 98 1.52 -5.24 18.09
CA MET A 98 2.96 -5.40 18.10
C MET A 98 3.38 -6.33 16.96
N VAL A 99 4.48 -5.97 16.30
CA VAL A 99 5.15 -6.76 15.28
C VAL A 99 6.45 -7.26 15.90
N LEU A 100 6.53 -8.57 16.08
CA LEU A 100 7.63 -9.28 16.72
C LEU A 100 8.45 -10.00 15.65
N PRO A 101 9.76 -10.17 15.83
CA PRO A 101 10.51 -11.11 15.02
C PRO A 101 9.97 -12.54 15.21
N THR A 102 9.86 -13.28 14.10
CA THR A 102 9.80 -14.75 14.17
C THR A 102 11.20 -15.19 14.60
N ASN A 103 11.34 -15.65 15.85
CA ASN A 103 12.64 -16.04 16.41
C ASN A 103 13.39 -16.92 15.40
N THR A 104 14.56 -16.48 14.95
CA THR A 104 15.61 -17.37 14.49
C THR A 104 16.01 -18.20 15.70
N GLN A 105 15.39 -19.36 15.85
CA GLN A 105 15.98 -20.40 16.70
C GLN A 105 17.24 -20.93 16.01
#